data_AF-Q2ILB3-F1
#
_entry.id   AF-Q2ILB3-F1
#
_cell.length_a   1.000
_cell.length_b   1.000
_cell.length_c   1.000
_cell.angle_alpha   90.00
_cell.angle_beta   90.00
_cell.angle_gamma   90.00
#
_symmetry.space_group_name_H-M   'P 1'
#
loop_
_entity.id
_entity.type
_entity.pdbx_description
1 polymer ?
#
loop_
_entity_poly.entity_id
_entity_poly.type
_entity_poly.pdbx_seq_one_letter_code
_entity_poly.pdbx_strand_id
1 'polypeptide(L)'
;MNASKQARAVLFVCCLAAVLQAGPARAAPASAGASPAAAPQARDGQHDFDFEIGTWKTRLKRLKAPLTGSTTWLEYEGTTVVRKVWGGRANLVELDAAGPAGRLELLSLRLYNPASRQWSLNVASVRGGTLGPPTVGEFKDGRGEFYSMETMDGRAVLVRFVVSDVTADSCRFEQAFSVDGGKTWEVNWVAVDTRVKDGAGSGAAR
;
A
#
# COMPACT_ATOMS: atom_id res chain seq x y z
N MET A 1 -59.13 -10.00 -32.93
CA MET A 1 -59.56 -8.97 -33.90
C MET A 1 -58.83 -7.68 -33.55
N ASN A 2 -58.02 -7.03 -34.36
CA ASN A 2 -57.48 -7.26 -35.70
C ASN A 2 -56.20 -6.41 -35.82
N ALA A 3 -55.18 -7.02 -36.43
CA ALA A 3 -54.28 -6.46 -37.46
C ALA A 3 -53.64 -5.07 -37.24
N SER A 4 -52.33 -4.92 -37.02
CA SER A 4 -51.16 -5.22 -37.88
C SER A 4 -50.97 -4.25 -39.07
N LYS A 5 -49.68 -3.98 -39.37
CA LYS A 5 -49.08 -3.79 -40.72
C LYS A 5 -49.20 -2.35 -41.29
N GLN A 6 -48.23 -1.69 -41.94
CA GLN A 6 -46.96 -2.00 -42.67
C GLN A 6 -46.08 -0.72 -42.66
N ALA A 7 -44.74 -0.73 -42.63
CA ALA A 7 -43.75 -1.17 -43.62
C ALA A 7 -43.90 -0.55 -45.03
N ARG A 8 -42.84 0.12 -45.52
CA ARG A 8 -42.33 0.18 -46.92
C ARG A 8 -41.08 1.11 -46.91
N ALA A 9 -39.86 0.65 -47.19
CA ALA A 9 -39.32 0.17 -48.48
C ALA A 9 -39.10 1.35 -49.46
N VAL A 10 -38.02 1.54 -50.25
CA VAL A 10 -36.75 0.86 -50.54
C VAL A 10 -36.15 1.59 -51.79
N LEU A 11 -34.82 1.46 -52.06
CA LEU A 11 -34.10 1.63 -53.36
C LEU A 11 -33.88 3.08 -53.90
N PHE A 12 -32.82 3.46 -54.67
CA PHE A 12 -31.98 2.71 -55.62
C PHE A 12 -30.76 3.56 -56.15
N VAL A 13 -29.72 2.85 -56.64
CA VAL A 13 -28.77 3.13 -57.76
C VAL A 13 -27.59 4.11 -57.58
N CYS A 14 -26.36 3.60 -57.76
CA CYS A 14 -25.49 3.93 -58.92
C CYS A 14 -24.22 3.09 -58.96
N CYS A 15 -24.09 2.30 -60.04
CA CYS A 15 -22.91 1.53 -60.44
C CYS A 15 -21.81 2.44 -60.97
N LEU A 16 -20.55 2.13 -60.68
CA LEU A 16 -19.46 2.39 -61.61
C LEU A 16 -18.38 1.31 -61.48
N ALA A 17 -18.26 0.48 -62.51
CA ALA A 17 -17.18 -0.48 -62.65
C ALA A 17 -15.99 0.23 -63.31
N ALA A 18 -14.83 0.22 -62.66
CA ALA A 18 -13.55 0.60 -63.25
C ALA A 18 -12.63 -0.62 -63.26
N VAL A 19 -12.28 -1.08 -64.46
CA VAL A 19 -11.28 -2.12 -64.69
C VAL A 19 -9.90 -1.46 -64.61
N LEU A 20 -9.08 -1.87 -63.64
CA LEU A 20 -7.67 -1.48 -63.54
C LEU A 20 -6.80 -2.74 -63.62
N GLN A 21 -5.84 -2.69 -64.55
CA GLN A 21 -4.92 -3.76 -64.91
C GLN A 21 -3.93 -4.06 -63.77
N ALA A 22 -3.74 -5.33 -63.42
CA ALA A 22 -2.72 -5.78 -62.48
C ALA A 22 -1.38 -6.00 -63.19
N GLY A 23 -0.42 -5.10 -62.98
CA GLY A 23 1.00 -5.37 -63.25
C GLY A 23 1.62 -6.22 -62.12
N PRO A 24 2.72 -6.96 -62.37
CA PRO A 24 3.31 -7.82 -61.35
C PRO A 24 3.88 -6.99 -60.20
N ALA A 25 3.34 -7.19 -58.99
CA ALA A 25 3.84 -6.58 -57.78
C ALA A 25 5.21 -7.16 -57.44
N ARG A 26 6.25 -6.33 -57.50
CA ARG A 26 7.59 -6.65 -56.99
C ARG A 26 7.50 -6.70 -55.47
N ALA A 27 7.62 -7.89 -54.88
CA ALA A 27 7.60 -8.07 -53.44
C ALA A 27 8.76 -7.29 -52.79
N ALA A 28 8.43 -6.34 -51.92
CA ALA A 28 9.41 -5.69 -51.04
C ALA A 28 9.84 -6.70 -49.96
N PRO A 29 11.11 -6.71 -49.55
CA PRO A 29 11.54 -7.55 -48.43
C PRO A 29 10.81 -7.09 -47.17
N ALA A 30 10.15 -8.04 -46.49
CA ALA A 30 9.52 -7.80 -45.21
C ALA A 30 10.58 -7.28 -44.24
N SER A 31 10.39 -6.05 -43.77
CA SER A 31 11.13 -5.52 -42.63
C SER A 31 10.86 -6.47 -41.47
N ALA A 32 11.90 -7.13 -40.95
CA ALA A 32 11.79 -7.90 -39.72
C ALA A 32 11.32 -6.94 -38.62
N GLY A 33 10.03 -6.99 -38.31
CA GLY A 33 9.43 -6.17 -37.27
C GLY A 33 10.15 -6.45 -35.97
N ALA A 34 10.78 -5.43 -35.40
CA ALA A 34 11.25 -5.49 -34.03
C ALA A 34 10.07 -5.93 -33.16
N SER A 35 10.25 -7.02 -32.42
CA SER A 35 9.23 -7.47 -31.46
C SER A 35 8.93 -6.30 -30.52
N PRO A 36 7.66 -5.93 -30.29
CA PRO A 36 7.34 -4.89 -29.35
C PRO A 36 7.94 -5.28 -28.00
N ALA A 37 8.81 -4.42 -27.47
CA ALA A 37 9.35 -4.59 -26.14
C ALA A 37 8.18 -4.79 -25.18
N ALA A 38 8.20 -5.90 -24.43
CA ALA A 38 7.15 -6.22 -23.48
C ALA A 38 6.97 -5.01 -22.55
N ALA A 39 5.75 -4.49 -22.47
CA ALA A 39 5.42 -3.45 -21.51
C ALA A 39 5.80 -3.95 -20.11
N PRO A 40 6.38 -3.10 -19.24
CA PRO A 40 6.74 -3.50 -17.89
C PRO A 40 5.56 -4.18 -17.21
N GLN A 41 5.75 -5.42 -16.78
CA GLN A 41 4.71 -6.16 -16.09
C GLN A 41 4.38 -5.41 -14.79
N ALA A 42 3.10 -5.10 -14.57
CA ALA A 42 2.68 -4.41 -13.36
C ALA A 42 3.13 -5.22 -12.14
N ARG A 43 3.93 -4.60 -11.25
CA ARG A 43 4.45 -5.24 -10.04
C ARG A 43 3.28 -5.77 -9.20
N ASP A 44 3.38 -7.00 -8.70
CA ASP A 44 2.31 -7.60 -7.89
C ASP A 44 2.11 -6.87 -6.55
N GLY A 45 3.19 -6.44 -5.89
CA GLY A 45 3.17 -5.76 -4.59
C GLY A 45 3.37 -6.70 -3.39
N GLN A 46 3.58 -8.00 -3.60
CA GLN A 46 3.72 -8.98 -2.51
C GLN A 46 5.03 -8.85 -1.72
N HIS A 47 6.01 -8.13 -2.26
CA HIS A 47 7.33 -7.94 -1.65
C HIS A 47 7.56 -6.52 -1.12
N ASP A 48 6.48 -5.75 -0.96
CA ASP A 48 6.56 -4.31 -0.65
C ASP A 48 7.21 -4.00 0.69
N PHE A 49 7.09 -4.91 1.65
CA PHE A 49 7.66 -4.78 2.98
C PHE A 49 8.97 -5.56 3.15
N ASP A 50 9.53 -6.16 2.09
CA ASP A 50 10.77 -6.96 2.22
C ASP A 50 11.95 -6.11 2.72
N PHE A 51 11.94 -4.81 2.43
CA PHE A 51 12.94 -3.89 2.95
C PHE A 51 12.96 -3.87 4.49
N GLU A 52 11.84 -4.09 5.18
CA GLU A 52 11.72 -3.93 6.63
C GLU A 52 12.09 -5.20 7.41
N ILE A 53 12.29 -6.34 6.73
CA ILE A 53 12.64 -7.59 7.41
C ILE A 53 13.96 -7.44 8.18
N GLY A 54 13.96 -7.87 9.43
CA GLY A 54 15.11 -7.79 10.35
C GLY A 54 14.83 -6.97 11.60
N THR A 55 15.91 -6.48 12.22
CA THR A 55 15.89 -5.75 13.49
C THR A 55 16.28 -4.29 13.26
N TRP A 56 15.53 -3.38 13.86
CA TRP A 56 15.66 -1.93 13.69
C TRP A 56 15.66 -1.22 15.03
N LYS A 57 16.46 -0.17 15.17
CA LYS A 57 16.26 0.83 16.22
C LYS A 57 15.19 1.79 15.77
N THR A 58 14.22 2.05 16.63
CA THR A 58 13.15 3.01 16.35
C THR A 58 13.25 4.20 17.29
N ARG A 59 13.10 5.39 16.73
CA ARG A 59 12.80 6.62 17.47
C ARG A 59 11.42 7.05 17.05
N LEU A 60 10.51 7.15 18.00
CA LEU A 60 9.13 7.50 17.71
C LEU A 60 8.60 8.53 18.68
N LYS A 61 7.65 9.31 18.18
CA LYS A 61 6.83 10.20 18.99
C LYS A 61 5.37 10.03 18.62
N ARG A 62 4.51 10.12 19.63
CA ARG A 62 3.05 10.14 19.46
C ARG A 62 2.43 11.32 20.17
N LEU A 63 1.34 11.84 19.64
CA LEU A 63 0.60 12.92 20.25
C LEU A 63 -0.12 12.40 21.52
N LYS A 64 -0.07 13.17 22.61
CA LYS A 64 -0.62 12.74 23.91
C LYS A 64 -2.13 12.53 23.87
N ALA A 65 -2.86 13.45 23.23
CA ALA A 65 -4.31 13.43 23.09
C ALA A 65 -4.71 13.90 21.67
N PRO A 66 -4.71 13.00 20.67
CA PRO A 66 -5.13 13.35 19.32
C PRO A 66 -6.56 13.87 19.25
N LEU A 67 -6.83 14.77 18.31
CA LEU A 67 -8.12 15.36 17.99
C LEU A 67 -8.72 16.25 19.10
N THR A 68 -7.92 16.60 20.12
CA THR A 68 -8.31 17.55 21.18
C THR A 68 -7.60 18.91 21.06
N GLY A 69 -6.86 19.14 19.98
CA GLY A 69 -5.99 20.32 19.83
C GLY A 69 -4.68 20.23 20.62
N SER A 70 -4.32 19.04 21.12
CA SER A 70 -3.04 18.82 21.80
C SER A 70 -1.87 19.11 20.87
N THR A 71 -0.83 19.76 21.38
CA THR A 71 0.47 19.92 20.71
C THR A 71 1.59 19.17 21.44
N THR A 72 1.27 18.47 22.53
CA THR A 72 2.23 17.74 23.35
C THR A 72 2.55 16.38 22.75
N TRP A 73 3.82 16.19 22.38
CA TRP A 73 4.36 14.92 21.90
C TRP A 73 5.00 14.13 23.04
N LEU A 74 4.79 12.81 23.03
CA LEU A 74 5.44 11.85 23.91
C LEU A 74 6.46 11.09 23.09
N GLU A 75 7.71 11.06 23.56
CA GLU A 75 8.85 10.46 22.86
C GLU A 75 9.20 9.08 23.44
N TYR A 76 9.64 8.19 22.58
CA TYR A 76 10.04 6.82 22.90
C TYR A 76 11.20 6.40 22.01
N GLU A 77 12.06 5.54 22.54
CA GLU A 77 13.08 4.83 21.77
C GLU A 77 12.97 3.33 22.03
N GLY A 78 13.32 2.52 21.04
CA GLY A 78 13.07 1.10 21.12
C GLY A 78 13.67 0.28 20.00
N THR A 79 13.10 -0.91 19.83
CA THR A 79 13.44 -1.82 18.75
C THR A 79 12.17 -2.30 18.04
N THR A 80 12.24 -2.35 16.72
CA THR A 80 11.25 -3.01 15.87
C THR A 80 11.87 -4.28 15.31
N VAL A 81 11.20 -5.42 15.43
CA VAL A 81 11.60 -6.69 14.82
C VAL A 81 10.53 -7.10 13.83
N VAL A 82 10.93 -7.36 12.58
CA VAL A 82 10.02 -7.80 11.52
C VAL A 82 10.44 -9.16 11.00
N ARG A 83 9.55 -10.15 11.12
CA ARG A 83 9.76 -11.52 10.65
C ARG A 83 8.83 -11.88 9.51
N LYS A 84 9.34 -12.69 8.58
CA LYS A 84 8.53 -13.28 7.52
C LYS A 84 7.54 -14.30 8.08
N VAL A 85 6.36 -14.34 7.48
CA VAL A 85 5.35 -15.38 7.66
C VAL A 85 5.09 -16.03 6.31
N TRP A 86 4.99 -17.36 6.27
CA TRP A 86 4.80 -18.14 5.04
C TRP A 86 5.76 -17.78 3.90
N GLY A 87 7.05 -17.60 4.22
CA GLY A 87 8.07 -17.28 3.23
C GLY A 87 8.02 -15.86 2.68
N GLY A 88 7.34 -14.92 3.34
CA GLY A 88 7.26 -13.51 2.93
C GLY A 88 5.91 -13.10 2.36
N ARG A 89 4.97 -14.03 2.20
CA ARG A 89 3.57 -13.73 1.80
C ARG A 89 2.79 -12.95 2.86
N ALA A 90 3.35 -12.88 4.07
CA ALA A 90 2.93 -12.03 5.17
C ALA A 90 4.17 -11.69 6.01
N ASN A 91 4.05 -10.71 6.91
CA ASN A 91 5.06 -10.45 7.92
C ASN A 91 4.42 -10.08 9.26
N LEU A 92 5.17 -10.28 10.33
CA LEU A 92 4.79 -9.88 11.67
C LEU A 92 5.83 -8.91 12.21
N VAL A 93 5.36 -7.72 12.55
CA VAL A 93 6.11 -6.65 13.21
C VAL A 93 5.88 -6.76 14.71
N GLU A 94 6.92 -6.64 15.50
CA GLU A 94 6.87 -6.43 16.94
C GLU A 94 7.64 -5.17 17.27
N LEU A 95 6.99 -4.23 17.95
CA LEU A 95 7.56 -2.99 18.44
C LEU A 95 7.63 -3.04 19.96
N ASP A 96 8.80 -2.75 20.48
CA ASP A 96 9.07 -2.58 21.89
C ASP A 96 9.85 -1.29 22.10
N ALA A 97 9.18 -0.26 22.62
CA ALA A 97 9.78 1.05 22.85
C ALA A 97 9.39 1.61 24.22
N ALA A 98 10.32 2.32 24.85
CA ALA A 98 10.11 2.94 26.14
C ALA A 98 10.40 4.45 26.09
N GLY A 99 9.72 5.20 26.94
CA GLY A 99 9.90 6.63 27.08
C GLY A 99 9.40 7.11 28.44
N PRO A 100 9.45 8.43 28.71
CA PRO A 100 9.03 8.99 30.00
C PRO A 100 7.56 8.69 30.38
N ALA A 101 6.71 8.42 29.38
CA ALA A 101 5.30 8.08 29.56
C ALA A 101 5.03 6.56 29.63
N GLY A 102 6.07 5.73 29.79
CA GLY A 102 5.99 4.28 29.91
C GLY A 102 6.43 3.54 28.65
N ARG A 103 5.96 2.30 28.51
CA ARG A 103 6.33 1.37 27.43
C ARG A 103 5.21 1.17 26.42
N LEU A 104 5.59 1.04 25.15
CA LEU A 104 4.75 0.66 24.03
C LEU A 104 5.20 -0.72 23.56
N GLU A 105 4.28 -1.68 23.65
CA GLU A 105 4.47 -3.06 23.19
C GLU A 105 3.33 -3.35 22.20
N LEU A 106 3.66 -3.23 20.92
CA LEU A 106 2.73 -3.37 19.80
C LEU A 106 3.16 -4.51 18.89
N LEU A 107 2.20 -5.08 18.18
CA LEU A 107 2.48 -5.92 17.02
C LEU A 107 1.64 -5.48 15.82
N SER A 108 2.10 -5.81 14.62
CA SER A 108 1.33 -5.69 13.39
C SER A 108 1.47 -6.95 12.55
N LEU A 109 0.37 -7.69 12.38
CA LEU A 109 0.29 -8.77 11.40
C LEU A 109 -0.10 -8.15 10.04
N ARG A 110 0.83 -8.18 9.09
CA ARG A 110 0.61 -7.66 7.74
C ARG A 110 0.33 -8.80 6.77
N LEU A 111 -0.84 -8.75 6.13
CA LEU A 111 -1.31 -9.77 5.20
C LEU A 111 -1.50 -9.17 3.81
N TYR A 112 -0.92 -9.80 2.80
CA TYR A 112 -1.10 -9.42 1.40
C TYR A 112 -2.29 -10.18 0.79
N ASN A 113 -3.18 -9.46 0.13
CA ASN A 113 -4.30 -10.02 -0.63
C ASN A 113 -3.95 -10.02 -2.13
N PRO A 114 -3.72 -11.19 -2.75
CA PRO A 114 -3.34 -11.27 -4.16
C PRO A 114 -4.46 -10.88 -5.14
N ALA A 115 -5.73 -10.93 -4.71
CA ALA A 115 -6.86 -10.55 -5.56
C ALA A 115 -6.99 -9.03 -5.69
N SER A 116 -6.87 -8.29 -4.58
CA SER A 116 -6.89 -6.82 -4.59
C SER A 116 -5.51 -6.19 -4.80
N ARG A 117 -4.43 -6.97 -4.65
CA ARG A 117 -3.03 -6.53 -4.64
C ARG A 117 -2.69 -5.52 -3.54
N GLN A 118 -3.40 -5.61 -2.42
CA GLN A 118 -3.25 -4.70 -1.29
C GLN A 118 -2.78 -5.45 -0.05
N TRP A 119 -2.13 -4.71 0.85
CA TRP A 119 -1.81 -5.16 2.19
C TRP A 119 -2.87 -4.69 3.18
N SER A 120 -3.11 -5.51 4.19
CA SER A 120 -3.82 -5.15 5.42
C SER A 120 -2.85 -5.17 6.59
N LEU A 121 -2.85 -4.11 7.40
CA LEU A 121 -2.02 -3.94 8.58
C LEU A 121 -2.92 -4.13 9.80
N ASN A 122 -2.76 -5.24 10.51
CA ASN A 122 -3.62 -5.61 11.65
C ASN A 122 -2.84 -5.38 12.94
N VAL A 123 -3.08 -4.25 13.59
CA VAL A 123 -2.31 -3.82 14.77
C VAL A 123 -2.98 -4.33 16.06
N ALA A 124 -2.16 -4.75 17.02
CA ALA A 124 -2.57 -5.00 18.40
C ALA A 124 -1.56 -4.41 19.38
N SER A 125 -2.01 -4.19 20.62
CA SER A 125 -1.14 -3.88 21.75
C SER A 125 -1.26 -4.95 22.82
N VAL A 126 -0.20 -5.19 23.60
CA VAL A 126 -0.24 -6.15 24.71
C VAL A 126 -1.32 -5.80 25.74
N ARG A 127 -1.62 -4.50 25.92
CA ARG A 127 -2.65 -4.01 26.82
C ARG A 127 -4.07 -4.18 26.27
N GLY A 128 -4.23 -4.22 24.95
CA GLY A 128 -5.54 -4.34 24.29
C GLY A 128 -5.97 -5.79 24.08
N GLY A 129 -5.03 -6.69 23.78
CA GLY A 129 -5.32 -8.13 23.59
C GLY A 129 -6.15 -8.48 22.35
N THR A 130 -6.45 -7.52 21.47
CA THR A 130 -7.26 -7.69 20.26
C THR A 130 -6.60 -7.03 19.05
N LEU A 131 -6.86 -7.55 17.86
CA LEU A 131 -6.54 -6.86 16.60
C LEU A 131 -7.55 -5.74 16.36
N GLY A 132 -7.06 -4.54 16.06
CA GLY A 132 -7.87 -3.42 15.62
C GLY A 132 -8.37 -3.58 14.18
N PRO A 133 -9.24 -2.67 13.70
CA PRO A 133 -9.63 -2.62 12.30
C PRO A 133 -8.40 -2.56 11.39
N PRO A 134 -8.34 -3.35 10.29
CA PRO A 134 -7.18 -3.35 9.42
C PRO A 134 -7.06 -2.03 8.67
N THR A 135 -5.86 -1.46 8.66
CA THR A 135 -5.51 -0.37 7.74
C THR A 135 -5.08 -0.99 6.41
N VAL A 136 -5.74 -0.65 5.31
CA VAL A 136 -5.60 -1.32 4.00
C VAL A 136 -5.04 -0.37 2.95
N GLY A 137 -4.14 -0.86 2.10
CA GLY A 137 -3.47 -0.02 1.09
C GLY A 137 -2.37 -0.74 0.33
N GLU A 138 -1.54 0.04 -0.35
CA GLU A 138 -0.52 -0.45 -1.28
C GLU A 138 0.64 0.56 -1.39
N PHE A 139 1.77 0.10 -1.96
CA PHE A 139 2.85 1.01 -2.32
C PHE A 139 2.73 1.50 -3.75
N LYS A 140 2.96 2.78 -3.94
CA LYS A 140 3.12 3.44 -5.24
C LYS A 140 4.41 4.27 -5.20
N ASP A 141 5.29 4.06 -6.18
CA ASP A 141 6.53 4.82 -6.35
C ASP A 141 7.38 4.92 -5.07
N GLY A 142 7.50 3.80 -4.33
CA GLY A 142 8.30 3.71 -3.10
C GLY A 142 7.62 4.26 -1.84
N ARG A 143 6.37 4.75 -1.95
CA ARG A 143 5.58 5.26 -0.84
C ARG A 143 4.37 4.36 -0.58
N GLY A 144 4.23 3.88 0.65
CA GLY A 144 3.07 3.11 1.09
C GLY A 144 2.02 4.03 1.71
N GLU A 145 0.76 3.92 1.27
CA GLU A 145 -0.36 4.62 1.90
C GLU A 145 -1.48 3.64 2.21
N PHE A 146 -1.93 3.64 3.45
CA PHE A 146 -2.92 2.71 3.99
C PHE A 146 -3.99 3.47 4.75
N TYR A 147 -5.24 3.01 4.65
CA TYR A 147 -6.39 3.67 5.25
C TYR A 147 -7.29 2.72 6.03
N SER A 148 -7.86 3.22 7.12
CA SER A 148 -8.94 2.57 7.88
C SER A 148 -9.98 3.61 8.31
N MET A 149 -11.22 3.15 8.49
CA MET A 149 -12.24 3.92 9.21
C MET A 149 -12.36 3.33 10.62
N GLU A 150 -12.18 4.18 11.62
CA GLU A 150 -12.20 3.79 13.03
C GLU A 150 -13.22 4.62 13.80
N THR A 151 -13.65 4.12 14.97
CA THR A 151 -14.51 4.86 15.88
C THR A 151 -13.71 5.26 17.11
N MET A 152 -13.58 6.57 17.35
CA MET A 152 -12.94 7.13 18.53
C MET A 152 -13.93 8.04 19.24
N ASP A 153 -14.21 7.77 20.52
CA ASP A 153 -15.17 8.52 21.33
C ASP A 153 -16.55 8.69 20.64
N GLY A 154 -17.01 7.63 19.96
CA GLY A 154 -18.28 7.61 19.22
C GLY A 154 -18.27 8.35 17.88
N ARG A 155 -17.13 8.92 17.46
CA ARG A 155 -16.98 9.60 16.17
C ARG A 155 -16.22 8.74 15.16
N ALA A 156 -16.68 8.72 13.92
CA ALA A 156 -15.93 8.16 12.80
C ALA A 156 -14.66 8.99 12.53
N VAL A 157 -13.51 8.33 12.51
CA VAL A 157 -12.20 8.92 12.23
C VAL A 157 -11.59 8.16 11.05
N LEU A 158 -11.21 8.89 10.01
CA LEU A 158 -10.40 8.33 8.94
C LEU A 158 -8.94 8.33 9.40
N VAL A 159 -8.34 7.16 9.39
CA VAL A 159 -6.93 6.96 9.75
C VAL A 159 -6.13 6.74 8.47
N ARG A 160 -4.97 7.39 8.38
CA ARG A 160 -3.98 7.16 7.32
C ARG A 160 -2.66 6.78 7.96
N PHE A 161 -2.11 5.66 7.49
CA PHE A 161 -0.74 5.24 7.79
C PHE A 161 0.10 5.38 6.52
N VAL A 162 1.28 5.98 6.67
CA VAL A 162 2.20 6.26 5.57
C VAL A 162 3.55 5.60 5.88
N VAL A 163 4.09 4.94 4.86
CA VAL A 163 5.49 4.48 4.82
C VAL A 163 6.21 5.32 3.77
N SER A 164 7.28 6.02 4.16
CA SER A 164 8.05 6.88 3.26
C SER A 164 9.55 6.82 3.55
N ASP A 165 10.33 7.50 2.69
CA ASP A 165 11.77 7.72 2.87
C ASP A 165 12.54 6.41 3.09
N VAL A 166 12.11 5.37 2.36
CA VAL A 166 12.66 4.02 2.46
C VAL A 166 14.02 3.96 1.78
N THR A 167 15.02 3.54 2.54
CA THR A 167 16.38 3.24 2.10
C THR A 167 16.77 1.85 2.60
N ALA A 168 17.98 1.39 2.27
CA ALA A 168 18.48 0.12 2.79
C ALA A 168 18.54 0.07 4.34
N ASP A 169 18.85 1.22 4.96
CA ASP A 169 19.20 1.33 6.38
C ASP A 169 18.25 2.23 7.19
N SER A 170 17.23 2.83 6.57
CA SER A 170 16.27 3.72 7.24
C SER A 170 14.91 3.71 6.56
N CYS A 171 13.84 3.90 7.34
CA CYS A 171 12.49 4.17 6.83
C CYS A 171 11.71 5.05 7.81
N ARG A 172 10.68 5.74 7.32
CA ARG A 172 9.82 6.62 8.12
C ARG A 172 8.37 6.14 8.07
N PHE A 173 7.74 6.16 9.23
CA PHE A 173 6.32 5.84 9.41
C PHE A 173 5.58 7.03 9.99
N GLU A 174 4.38 7.30 9.48
CA GLU A 174 3.51 8.35 9.98
C GLU A 174 2.06 7.88 10.08
N GLN A 175 1.39 8.20 11.18
CA GLN A 175 -0.06 8.09 11.30
C GLN A 175 -0.68 9.47 11.41
N ALA A 176 -1.77 9.67 10.69
CA ALA A 176 -2.60 10.87 10.79
C ALA A 176 -4.08 10.52 10.90
N PHE A 177 -4.82 11.37 11.60
CA PHE A 177 -6.26 11.27 11.76
C PHE A 177 -6.96 12.39 11.02
N SER A 178 -8.13 12.09 10.48
CA SER A 178 -9.02 13.05 9.85
C SER A 178 -10.46 12.84 10.30
N VAL A 179 -11.16 13.96 10.50
CA VAL A 179 -12.55 14.00 10.98
C VAL A 179 -13.48 14.66 9.97
N ASP A 180 -12.95 15.05 8.80
CA ASP A 180 -13.64 15.77 7.73
C ASP A 180 -13.58 15.04 6.38
N GLY A 181 -13.31 13.73 6.43
CA GLY A 181 -13.22 12.88 5.24
C GLY A 181 -11.90 13.01 4.48
N GLY A 182 -10.81 13.37 5.16
CA GLY A 182 -9.47 13.45 4.59
C GLY A 182 -9.13 14.81 3.98
N LYS A 183 -9.92 15.86 4.23
CA LYS A 183 -9.62 17.22 3.75
C LYS A 183 -8.49 17.83 4.60
N THR A 184 -8.52 17.59 5.90
CA THR A 184 -7.44 17.95 6.83
C THR A 184 -6.95 16.71 7.58
N TRP A 185 -5.68 16.76 8.01
CA TRP A 185 -5.00 15.64 8.66
C TRP A 185 -4.20 16.13 9.86
N GLU A 186 -4.44 15.54 11.03
CA GLU A 186 -3.63 15.73 12.23
C GLU A 186 -2.65 14.54 12.37
N VAL A 187 -1.37 14.81 12.12
CA VAL A 187 -0.31 13.82 12.37
C VAL A 187 -0.23 13.58 13.87
N ASN A 188 -0.39 12.32 14.28
CA ASN A 188 -0.43 11.90 15.68
C ASN A 188 0.59 10.83 16.03
N TRP A 189 1.31 10.29 15.05
CA TRP A 189 2.42 9.36 15.25
C TRP A 189 3.49 9.59 14.19
N VAL A 190 4.74 9.62 14.59
CA VAL A 190 5.91 9.59 13.69
C VAL A 190 6.93 8.63 14.26
N ALA A 191 7.38 7.67 13.47
CA ALA A 191 8.52 6.81 13.80
C ALA A 191 9.56 6.85 12.69
N VAL A 192 10.83 6.82 13.07
CA VAL A 192 11.96 6.64 12.17
C VAL A 192 12.74 5.43 12.64
N ASP A 193 12.82 4.44 11.76
CA ASP A 193 13.49 3.18 12.03
C ASP A 193 14.83 3.16 11.29
N THR A 194 15.88 2.73 11.97
CA THR A 194 17.23 2.59 11.45
C THR A 194 17.74 1.16 11.64
N ARG A 195 18.29 0.57 10.59
CA ARG A 195 18.66 -0.85 10.59
C ARG A 195 19.78 -1.12 11.60
N VAL A 196 19.62 -2.16 12.40
CA VAL A 196 20.73 -2.70 13.21
C VAL A 196 21.59 -3.54 12.27
N LYS A 197 22.84 -3.12 12.04
CA LYS A 197 23.80 -3.91 11.26
C LYS A 197 24.26 -5.09 12.11
N ASP A 198 24.26 -6.28 11.53
CA ASP A 198 24.83 -7.48 12.16
C ASP A 198 26.34 -7.28 12.33
N GLY A 199 26.72 -6.78 13.50
CA GLY A 199 28.10 -6.41 13.84
C GLY A 199 28.33 -6.10 15.32
N ALA A 200 27.32 -6.26 16.18
CA ALA A 200 27.46 -6.18 17.62
C ALA A 200 26.75 -7.39 18.25
N GLY A 201 27.53 -8.43 18.54
CA GLY A 201 27.04 -9.60 19.24
C GLY A 201 26.52 -9.26 20.64
N SER A 202 25.33 -9.76 20.95
CA SER A 202 25.06 -10.59 22.13
C SER A 202 23.70 -11.24 21.83
N GLY A 203 23.58 -12.56 21.74
CA GLY A 203 23.97 -13.45 22.84
C GLY A 203 22.97 -13.34 23.98
N ALA A 204 21.67 -13.48 23.69
CA ALA A 204 20.66 -13.77 24.70
C ALA A 204 19.50 -14.53 24.06
N ALA A 205 19.72 -15.82 23.84
CA ALA A 205 18.63 -16.78 23.94
C ALA A 205 18.29 -16.93 25.42
N ARG A 206 17.06 -16.62 25.80
CA ARG A 206 16.32 -17.28 26.88
C ARG A 206 14.86 -17.35 26.50
#